data_AF-A0A554IX45-F1
#
_entry.id   AF-A0A554IX45-F1
#
_cell.length_a   1.000
_cell.length_b   1.000
_cell.length_c   1.000
_cell.angle_alpha   90.00
_cell.angle_beta   90.00
_cell.angle_gamma   90.00
#
_symmetry.space_group_name_H-M   'P 1'
#
loop_
_entity.id
_entity.type
_entity.pdbx_description
1 polymer ?
#
loop_
_entity_poly.entity_id
_entity_poly.type
_entity_poly.pdbx_seq_one_letter_code
_entity_poly.pdbx_strand_id
1 'polypeptide(L)'
;MRNTPKFVLRLFFLSFLILAQVLFFYPQKTSSQTSEDVARREAQLRAELEATEKEIALWQAELKEKQKESASFERDIAILNAKIKEAKAIIKARTLAIERLGREINTRLKNIGQLDAKIERGKESLSQLVRRTNEISSFSLVEIMLSKEDLSEFLVDLDTFDSLNKALQVSFEEIRETKGQLEVEKADLQVKKNNETDQKIANETEKRRVEANEAERKRLLSVSRSQERTYAQVITERQKKAA
;
A
#
# COMPACT_ATOMS: atom_id res chain seq x y z
N MET A 1 -39.93 -9.43 -46.47
CA MET A 1 -38.66 -8.90 -45.92
C MET A 1 -38.96 -7.56 -45.27
N ARG A 2 -38.90 -7.48 -43.94
CA ARG A 2 -39.47 -6.40 -43.13
C ARG A 2 -38.38 -5.35 -42.86
N ASN A 3 -38.49 -4.19 -43.51
CA ASN A 3 -37.61 -3.04 -43.29
C ASN A 3 -37.76 -2.55 -41.84
N THR A 4 -36.72 -2.68 -41.04
CA THR A 4 -36.65 -2.03 -39.73
C THR A 4 -36.30 -0.56 -39.94
N PRO A 5 -37.04 0.38 -39.33
CA PRO A 5 -36.82 1.80 -39.56
C PRO A 5 -35.55 2.24 -38.83
N LYS A 6 -34.61 2.84 -39.59
CA LYS A 6 -33.36 3.48 -39.12
C LYS A 6 -33.55 4.47 -37.95
N PHE A 7 -34.79 4.83 -37.65
CA PHE A 7 -35.23 5.66 -36.53
C PHE A 7 -35.09 4.97 -35.16
N VAL A 8 -35.34 3.65 -35.08
CA VAL A 8 -35.25 2.89 -33.81
C VAL A 8 -33.78 2.73 -33.38
N LEU A 9 -32.87 2.54 -34.34
CA LEU A 9 -31.44 2.47 -34.08
C LEU A 9 -30.86 3.83 -33.61
N ARG A 10 -31.36 4.95 -34.16
CA ARG A 10 -30.98 6.31 -33.72
C ARG A 10 -31.51 6.65 -32.33
N LEU A 11 -32.74 6.24 -32.00
CA LEU A 11 -33.27 6.39 -30.63
C LEU A 11 -32.50 5.55 -29.61
N PHE A 12 -32.07 4.34 -29.98
CA PHE A 12 -31.23 3.49 -29.12
C PHE A 12 -29.82 4.08 -28.94
N PHE A 13 -29.27 4.72 -29.97
CA PHE A 13 -27.96 5.38 -29.89
C PHE A 13 -28.02 6.67 -29.05
N LEU A 14 -29.12 7.43 -29.12
CA LEU A 14 -29.33 8.60 -28.27
C LEU A 14 -29.59 8.22 -26.80
N SER A 15 -30.33 7.14 -26.53
CA SER A 15 -30.54 6.68 -25.15
C SER A 15 -29.25 6.10 -24.54
N PHE A 16 -28.40 5.46 -25.35
CA PHE A 16 -27.09 4.99 -24.93
C PHE A 16 -26.12 6.14 -24.63
N LEU A 17 -26.17 7.24 -25.40
CA LEU A 17 -25.36 8.42 -25.17
C LEU A 17 -25.74 9.16 -23.87
N ILE A 18 -27.03 9.23 -23.55
CA ILE A 18 -27.52 9.86 -22.30
C ILE A 18 -27.20 8.99 -21.08
N LEU A 19 -27.28 7.65 -21.20
CA LEU A 19 -26.89 6.73 -20.13
C LEU A 19 -25.37 6.73 -19.85
N ALA A 20 -24.54 6.94 -20.88
CA ALA A 20 -23.09 7.06 -20.73
C ALA A 20 -22.68 8.35 -20.00
N GLN A 21 -23.43 9.45 -20.14
CA GLN A 21 -23.13 10.70 -19.43
C GLN A 21 -23.50 10.64 -17.94
N VAL A 22 -24.54 9.87 -17.56
CA VAL A 22 -24.91 9.67 -16.15
C VAL A 22 -23.90 8.81 -15.39
N LEU A 23 -23.20 7.89 -16.08
CA LEU A 23 -22.12 7.10 -15.48
C LEU A 23 -20.82 7.89 -15.28
N PHE A 24 -20.58 8.96 -16.06
CA PHE A 24 -19.38 9.79 -15.93
C PHE A 24 -19.51 10.91 -14.88
N PHE A 25 -20.74 11.27 -14.49
CA PHE A 25 -21.05 12.30 -13.48
C PHE A 25 -21.29 11.75 -12.06
N TYR A 26 -20.95 10.49 -11.78
CA TYR A 26 -20.91 10.04 -10.40
C TYR A 26 -19.78 10.79 -9.67
N PRO A 27 -20.09 11.51 -8.56
CA PRO A 27 -19.06 12.17 -7.77
C PRO A 27 -18.09 11.10 -7.27
N GLN A 28 -16.87 11.11 -7.81
CA GLN A 28 -15.78 10.35 -7.23
C GLN A 28 -15.57 10.90 -5.82
N LYS A 29 -15.85 10.07 -4.80
CA LYS A 29 -15.48 10.38 -3.42
C LYS A 29 -13.96 10.33 -3.34
N THR A 30 -13.30 11.42 -3.72
CA THR A 30 -11.89 11.65 -3.45
C THR A 30 -11.77 11.85 -1.95
N SER A 31 -11.43 10.78 -1.21
CA SER A 31 -11.11 10.89 0.21
C SER A 31 -9.78 11.61 0.34
N SER A 32 -9.87 12.94 0.41
CA SER A 32 -8.79 13.81 0.83
C SER A 32 -8.56 13.56 2.33
N GLN A 33 -7.76 12.56 2.66
CA GLN A 33 -7.24 12.40 4.02
C GLN A 33 -6.27 13.54 4.30
N THR A 34 -6.63 14.40 5.25
CA THR A 34 -5.77 15.44 5.80
C THR A 34 -4.53 14.81 6.44
N SER A 35 -3.38 15.51 6.41
CA SER A 35 -2.13 15.03 7.03
C SER A 35 -2.29 14.66 8.51
N GLU A 36 -3.19 15.37 9.19
CA GLU A 36 -3.54 15.15 10.60
C GLU A 36 -4.22 13.79 10.84
N ASP A 37 -5.08 13.33 9.92
CA ASP A 37 -5.75 12.03 10.03
C ASP A 37 -4.78 10.86 9.84
N VAL A 38 -3.82 11.03 8.93
CA VAL A 38 -2.75 10.04 8.69
C VAL A 38 -1.88 9.91 9.95
N ALA A 39 -1.49 11.02 10.56
CA ALA A 39 -0.68 11.04 11.78
C ALA A 39 -1.43 10.39 12.97
N ARG A 40 -2.71 10.72 13.16
CA ARG A 40 -3.55 10.07 14.20
C ARG A 40 -3.68 8.57 13.98
N ARG A 41 -3.90 8.13 12.74
CA ARG A 41 -4.03 6.70 12.42
C ARG A 41 -2.71 5.94 12.60
N GLU A 42 -1.57 6.57 12.30
CA GLU A 42 -0.27 5.99 12.62
C GLU A 42 -0.04 5.84 14.13
N ALA A 43 -0.38 6.86 14.91
CA ALA A 43 -0.26 6.82 16.36
C ALA A 43 -1.11 5.69 16.97
N GLN A 44 -2.35 5.53 16.48
CA GLN A 44 -3.24 4.42 16.88
C GLN A 44 -2.60 3.05 16.59
N LEU A 45 -2.07 2.86 15.39
CA LEU A 45 -1.46 1.58 15.02
C LEU A 45 -0.18 1.27 15.80
N ARG A 46 0.60 2.29 16.16
CA ARG A 46 1.75 2.12 17.05
C ARG A 46 1.31 1.70 18.45
N ALA A 47 0.28 2.34 18.99
CA ALA A 47 -0.27 1.98 20.30
C ALA A 47 -0.86 0.56 20.31
N GLU A 48 -1.58 0.17 19.25
CA GLU A 48 -2.12 -1.18 19.09
C GLU A 48 -1.01 -2.24 18.96
N LEU A 49 0.07 -1.91 18.27
CA LEU A 49 1.23 -2.79 18.14
C LEU A 49 1.93 -2.98 19.49
N GLU A 50 2.18 -1.90 20.24
CA GLU A 50 2.78 -1.97 21.58
C GLU A 50 1.91 -2.78 22.56
N ALA A 51 0.59 -2.58 22.53
CA ALA A 51 -0.34 -3.36 23.33
C ALA A 51 -0.29 -4.86 22.96
N THR A 52 -0.21 -5.16 21.66
CA THR A 52 -0.11 -6.54 21.17
C THR A 52 1.25 -7.18 21.53
N GLU A 53 2.34 -6.42 21.54
CA GLU A 53 3.66 -6.90 22.00
C GLU A 53 3.65 -7.26 23.49
N LYS A 54 2.96 -6.47 24.33
CA LYS A 54 2.76 -6.81 25.75
C LYS A 54 1.94 -8.10 25.90
N GLU A 55 0.89 -8.28 25.09
CA GLU A 55 0.12 -9.53 25.06
C GLU A 55 1.00 -10.73 24.67
N ILE A 56 1.87 -10.59 23.65
CA ILE A 56 2.80 -11.64 23.22
C ILE A 56 3.72 -12.04 24.39
N ALA A 57 4.33 -11.06 25.07
CA ALA A 57 5.22 -11.32 26.20
C ALA A 57 4.50 -12.04 27.36
N LEU A 58 3.25 -11.67 27.63
CA LEU A 58 2.42 -12.32 28.64
C LEU A 58 2.15 -13.79 28.27
N TRP A 59 1.73 -14.07 27.03
CA TRP A 59 1.47 -15.45 26.60
C TRP A 59 2.74 -16.30 26.57
N GLN A 60 3.89 -15.73 26.25
CA GLN A 60 5.19 -16.40 26.33
C GLN A 60 5.56 -16.80 27.76
N ALA A 61 5.33 -15.91 28.72
CA ALA A 61 5.55 -16.20 30.14
C ALA A 61 4.61 -17.31 30.63
N GLU A 62 3.31 -17.22 30.30
CA GLU A 62 2.33 -18.25 30.67
C GLU A 62 2.67 -19.61 30.06
N LEU A 63 3.09 -19.63 28.79
CA LEU A 63 3.55 -20.85 28.12
C LEU A 63 4.71 -21.51 28.86
N LYS A 64 5.70 -20.71 29.29
CA LYS A 64 6.88 -21.19 30.02
C LYS A 64 6.51 -21.76 31.40
N GLU A 65 5.55 -21.14 32.10
CA GLU A 65 5.06 -21.67 33.38
C GLU A 65 4.29 -22.98 33.18
N LYS A 66 3.38 -23.04 32.19
CA LYS A 66 2.62 -24.25 31.88
C LYS A 66 3.48 -25.44 31.45
N GLN A 67 4.64 -25.18 30.85
CA GLN A 67 5.60 -26.23 30.49
C GLN A 67 6.29 -26.89 31.70
N LYS A 68 6.31 -26.23 32.87
CA LYS A 68 6.94 -26.77 34.11
C LYS A 68 6.01 -27.70 34.88
N GLU A 69 4.71 -27.70 34.59
CA GLU A 69 3.71 -28.54 35.27
C GLU A 69 3.86 -30.03 34.86
N SER A 70 3.48 -30.95 35.75
CA SER A 70 3.52 -32.41 35.51
C SER A 70 2.59 -32.84 34.38
N ALA A 71 2.98 -33.86 33.60
CA ALA A 71 2.25 -34.28 32.40
C ALA A 71 0.80 -34.69 32.70
N SER A 72 -0.17 -33.97 32.11
CA SER A 72 -1.60 -34.28 32.15
C SER A 72 -2.29 -33.76 30.89
N PHE A 73 -3.46 -34.31 30.54
CA PHE A 73 -4.26 -33.80 29.42
C PHE A 73 -4.67 -32.33 29.64
N GLU A 74 -4.99 -31.95 30.87
CA GLU A 74 -5.31 -30.58 31.24
C GLU A 74 -4.14 -29.63 30.98
N ARG A 75 -2.92 -30.03 31.36
CA ARG A 75 -1.70 -29.26 31.09
C ARG A 75 -1.45 -29.14 29.58
N ASP A 76 -1.53 -30.24 28.84
CA ASP A 76 -1.25 -30.23 27.39
C ASP A 76 -2.26 -29.37 26.62
N ILE A 77 -3.54 -29.37 27.05
CA ILE A 77 -4.57 -28.45 26.56
C ILE A 77 -4.25 -26.99 26.94
N ALA A 78 -3.77 -26.72 28.15
CA ALA A 78 -3.38 -25.39 28.60
C ALA A 78 -2.18 -24.85 27.79
N ILE A 79 -1.14 -25.67 27.56
CA ILE A 79 0.01 -25.34 26.72
C ILE A 79 -0.45 -25.05 25.29
N LEU A 80 -1.30 -25.91 24.70
CA LEU A 80 -1.80 -25.71 23.34
C LEU A 80 -2.65 -24.44 23.23
N ASN A 81 -3.47 -24.14 24.26
CA ASN A 81 -4.21 -22.89 24.36
C ASN A 81 -3.29 -21.66 24.40
N ALA A 82 -2.25 -21.68 25.23
CA ALA A 82 -1.29 -20.59 25.33
C ALA A 82 -0.59 -20.35 23.97
N LYS A 83 -0.14 -21.42 23.28
CA LYS A 83 0.43 -21.33 21.93
C LYS A 83 -0.53 -20.74 20.90
N ILE A 84 -1.81 -21.12 20.95
CA ILE A 84 -2.83 -20.56 20.04
C ILE A 84 -3.02 -19.06 20.30
N LYS A 85 -3.08 -18.64 21.57
CA LYS A 85 -3.25 -17.22 21.92
C LYS A 85 -2.02 -16.39 21.54
N GLU A 86 -0.81 -16.90 21.81
CA GLU A 86 0.45 -16.29 21.37
C GLU A 86 0.47 -16.13 19.85
N ALA A 87 0.18 -17.21 19.10
CA ALA A 87 0.19 -17.18 17.65
C ALA A 87 -0.86 -16.19 17.08
N LYS A 88 -2.04 -16.08 17.69
CA LYS A 88 -3.05 -15.06 17.32
C LYS A 88 -2.55 -13.63 17.57
N ALA A 89 -1.88 -13.39 18.69
CA ALA A 89 -1.29 -12.08 18.98
C ALA A 89 -0.18 -11.74 17.97
N ILE A 90 0.68 -12.70 17.60
CA ILE A 90 1.69 -12.53 16.55
C ILE A 90 1.04 -12.24 15.19
N ILE A 91 -0.01 -12.97 14.81
CA ILE A 91 -0.78 -12.73 13.57
C ILE A 91 -1.37 -11.32 13.55
N LYS A 92 -1.93 -10.87 14.68
CA LYS A 92 -2.45 -9.50 14.82
C LYS A 92 -1.33 -8.48 14.63
N ALA A 93 -0.21 -8.61 15.32
CA ALA A 93 0.94 -7.71 15.18
C ALA A 93 1.45 -7.65 13.72
N ARG A 94 1.58 -8.80 13.05
CA ARG A 94 1.95 -8.88 11.62
C ARG A 94 0.92 -8.21 10.72
N THR A 95 -0.36 -8.36 11.01
CA THR A 95 -1.43 -7.71 10.23
C THR A 95 -1.34 -6.18 10.35
N LEU A 96 -1.13 -5.66 11.55
CA LEU A 96 -0.94 -4.21 11.77
C LEU A 96 0.33 -3.70 11.06
N ALA A 97 1.41 -4.49 11.06
CA ALA A 97 2.63 -4.16 10.34
C ALA A 97 2.41 -4.11 8.82
N ILE A 98 1.67 -5.08 8.26
CA ILE A 98 1.29 -5.11 6.84
C ILE A 98 0.42 -3.89 6.50
N GLU A 99 -0.55 -3.52 7.34
CA GLU A 99 -1.38 -2.33 7.13
C GLU A 99 -0.55 -1.05 7.11
N ARG A 100 0.45 -0.94 8.00
CA ARG A 100 1.39 0.18 7.99
C ARG A 100 2.20 0.20 6.70
N LEU A 101 2.73 -0.94 6.26
CA LEU A 101 3.48 -1.04 5.02
C LEU A 101 2.63 -0.63 3.81
N GLY A 102 1.36 -1.05 3.76
CA GLY A 102 0.41 -0.66 2.72
C GLY A 102 0.15 0.86 2.67
N ARG A 103 0.12 1.54 3.82
CA ARG A 103 0.04 3.01 3.85
C ARG A 103 1.31 3.68 3.36
N GLU A 104 2.48 3.19 3.78
CA GLU A 104 3.75 3.70 3.28
C GLU A 104 3.85 3.56 1.75
N ILE A 105 3.39 2.42 1.21
CA ILE A 105 3.27 2.19 -0.24
C ILE A 105 2.37 3.25 -0.90
N ASN A 106 1.21 3.55 -0.32
CA ASN A 106 0.30 4.56 -0.86
C ASN A 106 0.89 5.97 -0.83
N THR A 107 1.62 6.34 0.23
CA THR A 107 2.34 7.62 0.30
C THR A 107 3.39 7.71 -0.80
N ARG A 108 4.16 6.64 -1.01
CA ARG A 108 5.17 6.58 -2.07
C ARG A 108 4.58 6.66 -3.47
N LEU A 109 3.44 5.99 -3.71
CA LEU A 109 2.69 6.12 -4.97
C LEU A 109 2.24 7.57 -5.23
N LYS A 110 1.80 8.29 -4.19
CA LYS A 110 1.47 9.72 -4.32
C LYS A 110 2.70 10.55 -4.66
N ASN A 111 3.83 10.31 -4.00
CA ASN A 111 5.10 11.00 -4.29
C ASN A 111 5.57 10.74 -5.73
N ILE A 112 5.51 9.50 -6.20
CA ILE A 112 5.77 9.14 -7.61
C ILE A 112 4.90 9.97 -8.54
N GLY A 113 3.58 10.02 -8.29
CA GLY A 113 2.67 10.82 -9.11
C GLY A 113 3.00 12.32 -9.09
N GLN A 114 3.47 12.86 -7.96
CA GLN A 114 3.92 14.24 -7.86
C GLN A 114 5.21 14.50 -8.64
N LEU A 115 6.19 13.59 -8.57
CA LEU A 115 7.44 13.65 -9.32
C LEU A 115 7.19 13.53 -10.83
N ASP A 116 6.36 12.58 -11.26
CA ASP A 116 5.92 12.44 -12.65
C ASP A 116 5.25 13.74 -13.15
N ALA A 117 4.32 14.30 -12.38
CA ALA A 117 3.68 15.56 -12.73
C ALA A 117 4.65 16.75 -12.77
N LYS A 118 5.68 16.76 -11.91
CA LYS A 118 6.75 17.78 -11.94
C LYS A 118 7.60 17.64 -13.21
N ILE A 119 7.94 16.42 -13.61
CA ILE A 119 8.68 16.14 -14.85
C ILE A 119 7.89 16.61 -16.06
N GLU A 120 6.59 16.30 -16.14
CA GLU A 120 5.77 16.72 -17.29
C GLU A 120 5.63 18.25 -17.38
N ARG A 121 5.46 18.94 -16.26
CA ARG A 121 5.50 20.42 -16.23
C ARG A 121 6.86 20.96 -16.67
N GLY A 122 7.96 20.36 -16.19
CA GLY A 122 9.31 20.74 -16.59
C GLY A 122 9.52 20.59 -18.10
N LYS A 123 9.11 19.45 -18.68
CA LYS A 123 9.20 19.20 -20.13
C LYS A 123 8.41 20.22 -20.94
N GLU A 124 7.21 20.57 -20.50
CA GLU A 124 6.39 21.60 -21.16
C GLU A 124 7.12 22.95 -21.16
N SER A 125 7.61 23.40 -20.01
CA SER A 125 8.40 24.63 -19.89
C SER A 125 9.67 24.59 -20.74
N LEU A 126 10.41 23.47 -20.73
CA LEU A 126 11.59 23.28 -21.55
C LEU A 126 11.25 23.37 -23.04
N SER A 127 10.12 22.78 -23.47
CA SER A 127 9.68 22.84 -24.86
C SER A 127 9.38 24.27 -25.32
N GLN A 128 8.81 25.10 -24.44
CA GLN A 128 8.54 26.51 -24.72
C GLN A 128 9.85 27.31 -24.83
N LEU A 129 10.81 27.05 -23.94
CA LEU A 129 12.15 27.66 -24.02
C LEU A 129 12.87 27.28 -25.30
N VAL A 130 12.79 26.01 -25.74
CA VAL A 130 13.39 25.55 -27.00
C VAL A 130 12.76 26.26 -28.19
N ARG A 131 11.43 26.43 -28.22
CA ARG A 131 10.74 27.16 -29.29
C ARG A 131 11.19 28.62 -29.37
N ARG A 132 11.23 29.33 -28.24
CA ARG A 132 11.71 30.72 -28.16
C ARG A 132 13.17 30.87 -28.57
N THR A 133 14.01 29.93 -28.14
CA THR A 133 15.42 29.90 -28.53
C THR A 133 15.58 29.69 -30.03
N ASN A 134 14.76 28.80 -30.63
CA ASN A 134 14.74 28.60 -32.08
C ASN A 134 14.26 29.84 -32.84
N GLU A 135 13.22 30.54 -32.35
CA GLU A 135 12.73 31.80 -32.93
C GLU A 135 13.85 32.84 -32.97
N ILE A 136 14.57 33.05 -31.86
CA ILE A 136 15.67 34.03 -31.77
C ILE A 136 16.88 33.59 -32.61
N SER A 137 17.24 32.30 -32.59
CA SER A 137 18.37 31.77 -33.39
C SER A 137 18.12 31.83 -34.90
N SER A 138 16.85 31.87 -35.32
CA SER A 138 16.48 31.97 -36.74
C SER A 138 16.79 33.35 -37.33
N PHE A 139 16.89 34.39 -36.48
CA PHE A 139 17.45 35.69 -36.83
C PHE A 139 18.97 35.62 -36.68
N SER A 140 19.65 35.14 -37.74
CA SER A 140 21.08 34.87 -37.66
C SER A 140 21.92 36.08 -38.09
N LEU A 141 23.04 36.25 -37.39
CA LEU A 141 24.22 37.12 -37.59
C LEU A 141 24.47 37.67 -39.01
N VAL A 142 24.12 36.91 -40.05
CA VAL A 142 24.21 37.30 -41.47
C VAL A 142 23.29 38.46 -41.81
N GLU A 143 22.06 38.46 -41.28
CA GLU A 143 21.06 39.52 -41.48
C GLU A 143 21.44 40.79 -40.71
N ILE A 144 22.11 40.63 -39.57
CA ILE A 144 22.63 41.72 -38.71
C ILE A 144 23.93 42.30 -39.28
N MET A 145 24.82 41.50 -39.85
CA MET A 145 26.03 41.98 -40.55
C MET A 145 25.68 42.76 -41.83
N LEU A 146 24.53 42.47 -42.45
CA LEU A 146 23.98 43.18 -43.60
C LEU A 146 23.12 44.41 -43.19
N SER A 147 22.62 44.44 -41.96
CA SER A 147 21.88 45.56 -41.35
C SER A 147 22.86 46.60 -40.80
N LYS A 148 22.82 47.83 -41.31
CA LYS A 148 23.78 48.88 -40.92
C LYS A 148 23.45 49.61 -39.61
N GLU A 149 22.32 49.34 -38.95
CA GLU A 149 21.69 50.39 -38.13
C GLU A 149 21.63 50.23 -36.60
N ASP A 150 21.78 49.07 -35.95
CA ASP A 150 21.74 49.09 -34.46
C ASP A 150 22.53 47.96 -33.76
N LEU A 151 23.82 48.23 -33.48
CA LEU A 151 24.68 47.35 -32.67
C LEU A 151 24.15 47.16 -31.23
N SER A 152 23.39 48.12 -30.71
CA SER A 152 22.81 48.05 -29.36
C SER A 152 21.67 47.04 -29.27
N GLU A 153 20.85 46.90 -30.31
CA GLU A 153 19.74 45.93 -30.35
C GLU A 153 20.29 44.49 -30.42
N PHE A 154 21.36 44.29 -31.19
CA PHE A 154 22.09 43.02 -31.25
C PHE A 154 22.69 42.59 -29.90
N LEU A 155 23.27 43.51 -29.12
CA LEU A 155 23.83 43.17 -27.80
C LEU A 155 22.73 42.75 -26.81
N VAL A 156 21.55 43.37 -26.89
CA VAL A 156 20.38 42.98 -26.09
C VAL A 156 19.87 41.59 -26.49
N ASP A 157 19.88 41.26 -27.78
CA ASP A 157 19.51 39.94 -28.28
C ASP A 157 20.50 38.84 -27.86
N LEU A 158 21.81 39.14 -27.84
CA LEU A 158 22.86 38.24 -27.35
C LEU A 158 22.71 37.92 -25.86
N ASP A 159 22.51 38.94 -25.02
CA ASP A 159 22.28 38.74 -23.59
C ASP A 159 20.99 37.94 -23.32
N THR A 160 19.97 38.17 -24.14
CA THR A 160 18.72 37.41 -24.10
C THR A 160 18.94 35.95 -24.50
N PHE A 161 19.74 35.69 -25.53
CA PHE A 161 20.08 34.34 -25.99
C PHE A 161 20.91 33.57 -24.95
N ASP A 162 21.91 34.18 -24.33
CA ASP A 162 22.69 33.56 -23.26
C ASP A 162 21.81 33.23 -22.05
N SER A 163 20.93 34.16 -21.66
CA SER A 163 19.94 33.96 -20.60
C SER A 163 18.99 32.79 -20.89
N LEU A 164 18.53 32.63 -22.13
CA LEU A 164 17.68 31.52 -22.55
C LEU A 164 18.42 30.18 -22.56
N ASN A 165 19.67 30.14 -23.04
CA ASN A 165 20.49 28.93 -22.99
C ASN A 165 20.75 28.49 -21.55
N LYS A 166 21.02 29.43 -20.66
CA LYS A 166 21.17 29.15 -19.23
C LYS A 166 19.87 28.60 -18.62
N ALA A 167 18.72 29.19 -18.96
CA ALA A 167 17.42 28.69 -18.51
C ALA A 167 17.10 27.29 -19.04
N LEU A 168 17.46 26.99 -20.30
CA LEU A 168 17.35 25.65 -20.89
C LEU A 168 18.19 24.63 -20.14
N GLN A 169 19.46 24.97 -19.86
CA GLN A 169 20.37 24.08 -19.13
C GLN A 169 19.83 23.78 -17.73
N VAL A 170 19.41 24.81 -16.97
CA VAL A 170 18.83 24.64 -15.64
C VAL A 170 17.58 23.77 -15.69
N SER A 171 16.66 24.03 -16.61
CA SER A 171 15.43 23.23 -16.76
C SER A 171 15.72 21.76 -17.10
N PHE A 172 16.69 21.50 -17.98
CA PHE A 172 17.11 20.14 -18.31
C PHE A 172 17.74 19.42 -17.12
N GLU A 173 18.61 20.10 -16.37
CA GLU A 173 19.23 19.56 -15.16
C GLU A 173 18.17 19.21 -14.09
N GLU A 174 17.20 20.10 -13.84
CA GLU A 174 16.10 19.86 -12.90
C GLU A 174 15.23 18.65 -13.29
N ILE A 175 14.92 18.49 -14.59
CA ILE A 175 14.17 17.34 -15.09
C ILE A 175 14.97 16.06 -14.88
N ARG A 176 16.27 16.09 -15.20
CA ARG A 176 17.17 14.93 -15.06
C ARG A 176 17.29 14.51 -13.59
N GLU A 177 17.43 15.45 -12.68
CA GLU A 177 17.47 15.18 -11.24
C GLU A 177 16.15 14.59 -10.75
N THR A 178 15.03 15.21 -11.10
CA THR A 178 13.69 14.75 -10.71
C THR A 178 13.41 13.34 -11.25
N LYS A 179 13.87 13.03 -12.47
CA LYS A 179 13.79 11.69 -13.05
C LYS A 179 14.64 10.68 -12.26
N GLY A 180 15.85 11.07 -11.83
CA GLY A 180 16.67 10.24 -10.95
C GLY A 180 15.96 9.89 -9.65
N GLN A 181 15.36 10.88 -8.99
CA GLN A 181 14.58 10.69 -7.76
C GLN A 181 13.38 9.75 -7.98
N LEU A 182 12.66 9.91 -9.10
CA LEU A 182 11.54 9.06 -9.50
C LEU A 182 11.93 7.59 -9.65
N GLU A 183 13.05 7.30 -10.32
CA GLU A 183 13.51 5.93 -10.52
C GLU A 183 13.91 5.26 -9.20
N VAL A 184 14.55 6.01 -8.29
CA VAL A 184 14.85 5.52 -6.92
C VAL A 184 13.55 5.21 -6.17
N GLU A 185 12.56 6.11 -6.22
CA GLU A 185 11.28 5.93 -5.54
C GLU A 185 10.50 4.72 -6.09
N LYS A 186 10.56 4.48 -7.42
CA LYS A 186 9.96 3.30 -8.05
C LYS A 186 10.66 2.00 -7.63
N ALA A 187 11.99 2.00 -7.55
CA ALA A 187 12.77 0.84 -7.11
C ALA A 187 12.44 0.49 -5.65
N ASP A 188 12.44 1.48 -4.75
CA ASP A 188 12.05 1.33 -3.35
C ASP A 188 10.62 0.79 -3.20
N LEU A 189 9.68 1.34 -3.98
CA LEU A 189 8.29 0.89 -3.99
C LEU A 189 8.19 -0.59 -4.37
N GLN A 190 8.95 -1.04 -5.37
CA GLN A 190 8.94 -2.44 -5.79
C GLN A 190 9.44 -3.36 -4.67
N VAL A 191 10.54 -2.98 -3.99
CA VAL A 191 11.06 -3.73 -2.83
C VAL A 191 10.00 -3.81 -1.73
N LYS A 192 9.31 -2.71 -1.42
CA LYS A 192 8.25 -2.69 -0.41
C LYS A 192 7.05 -3.57 -0.78
N LYS A 193 6.61 -3.55 -2.03
CA LYS A 193 5.51 -4.41 -2.51
C LYS A 193 5.84 -5.90 -2.44
N ASN A 194 7.08 -6.26 -2.77
CA ASN A 194 7.54 -7.65 -2.64
C ASN A 194 7.51 -8.08 -1.17
N ASN A 195 8.10 -7.27 -0.27
CA ASN A 195 8.06 -7.53 1.17
C ASN A 195 6.62 -7.64 1.72
N GLU A 196 5.71 -6.76 1.30
CA GLU A 196 4.30 -6.83 1.70
C GLU A 196 3.66 -8.17 1.29
N THR A 197 3.95 -8.62 0.08
CA THR A 197 3.44 -9.89 -0.46
C THR A 197 3.96 -11.08 0.33
N ASP A 198 5.27 -11.11 0.58
CA ASP A 198 5.92 -12.17 1.37
C ASP A 198 5.36 -12.22 2.79
N GLN A 199 5.17 -11.06 3.43
CA GLN A 199 4.57 -10.98 4.76
C GLN A 199 3.12 -11.44 4.78
N LYS A 200 2.32 -11.13 3.75
CA LYS A 200 0.94 -11.63 3.63
C LYS A 200 0.90 -13.14 3.50
N ILE A 201 1.77 -13.72 2.67
CA ILE A 201 1.87 -15.17 2.49
C ILE A 201 2.24 -15.84 3.81
N ALA A 202 3.30 -15.35 4.48
CA ALA A 202 3.73 -15.89 5.77
C ALA A 202 2.64 -15.78 6.86
N ASN A 203 1.91 -14.66 6.90
CA ASN A 203 0.81 -14.46 7.85
C ASN A 203 -0.35 -15.44 7.57
N GLU A 204 -0.67 -15.69 6.31
CA GLU A 204 -1.70 -16.66 5.91
C GLU A 204 -1.32 -18.10 6.27
N THR A 205 -0.05 -18.48 6.09
CA THR A 205 0.46 -19.78 6.54
C THR A 205 0.32 -19.96 8.05
N GLU A 206 0.65 -18.94 8.84
CA GLU A 206 0.48 -19.00 10.31
C GLU A 206 -1.00 -19.08 10.71
N LYS A 207 -1.91 -18.38 10.03
CA LYS A 207 -3.36 -18.51 10.29
C LYS A 207 -3.84 -19.95 10.13
N ARG A 208 -3.46 -20.61 9.02
CA ARG A 208 -3.82 -22.01 8.79
C ARG A 208 -3.25 -22.94 9.86
N ARG A 209 -2.02 -22.66 10.34
CA ARG A 209 -1.41 -23.43 11.44
C ARG A 209 -2.19 -23.24 12.75
N VAL A 210 -2.65 -22.02 13.04
CA VAL A 210 -3.50 -21.75 14.22
C VAL A 210 -4.83 -22.48 14.11
N GLU A 211 -5.48 -22.48 12.96
CA GLU A 211 -6.72 -23.22 12.72
C GLU A 211 -6.55 -24.73 12.95
N ALA A 212 -5.45 -25.32 12.47
CA ALA A 212 -5.12 -26.71 12.73
C ALA A 212 -4.91 -26.99 14.22
N ASN A 213 -4.18 -26.11 14.92
CA ASN A 213 -3.97 -26.23 16.37
C ASN A 213 -5.29 -26.11 17.16
N GLU A 214 -6.21 -25.25 16.73
CA GLU A 214 -7.53 -25.13 17.35
C GLU A 214 -8.39 -26.38 17.16
N ALA A 215 -8.33 -27.00 15.97
CA ALA A 215 -8.99 -28.27 15.69
C ALA A 215 -8.44 -29.39 16.58
N GLU A 216 -7.11 -29.49 16.70
CA GLU A 216 -6.47 -30.48 17.56
C GLU A 216 -6.80 -30.26 19.03
N ARG A 217 -6.83 -29.00 19.48
CA ARG A 217 -7.27 -28.67 20.84
C ARG A 217 -8.70 -29.16 21.12
N LYS A 218 -9.62 -28.94 20.18
CA LYS A 218 -11.01 -29.41 20.30
C LYS A 218 -11.06 -30.94 20.41
N ARG A 219 -10.21 -31.64 19.65
CA ARG A 219 -10.09 -33.11 19.72
C ARG A 219 -9.58 -33.56 21.09
N LEU A 220 -8.49 -33.00 21.59
CA LEU A 220 -7.92 -33.34 22.90
C LEU A 220 -8.90 -33.09 24.05
N LEU A 221 -9.62 -31.97 24.02
CA LEU A 221 -10.68 -31.66 24.99
C LEU A 221 -11.80 -32.70 24.98
N SER A 222 -12.20 -33.18 23.80
CA SER A 222 -13.22 -34.23 23.67
C SER A 222 -12.75 -35.56 24.27
N VAL A 223 -11.50 -35.95 23.98
CA VAL A 223 -10.89 -37.18 24.51
C VAL A 223 -10.77 -37.13 26.04
N SER A 224 -10.27 -36.02 26.61
CA SER A 224 -10.15 -35.84 28.07
C SER A 224 -11.51 -36.01 28.76
N ARG A 225 -12.54 -35.31 28.25
CA ARG A 225 -13.91 -35.38 28.80
C ARG A 225 -14.52 -36.78 28.72
N SER A 226 -14.23 -37.52 27.66
CA SER A 226 -14.71 -38.90 27.50
C SER A 226 -14.07 -39.83 28.55
N GLN A 227 -12.75 -39.74 28.70
CA GLN A 227 -12.01 -40.54 29.69
C GLN A 227 -12.43 -40.21 31.12
N GLU A 228 -12.58 -38.94 31.47
CA GLU A 228 -13.08 -38.49 32.78
C GLU A 228 -14.47 -39.09 33.09
N ARG A 229 -15.38 -39.11 32.11
CA ARG A 229 -16.72 -39.72 32.27
C ARG A 229 -16.65 -41.23 32.50
N THR A 230 -15.83 -41.95 31.73
CA THR A 230 -15.67 -43.41 31.90
C THR A 230 -15.09 -43.74 33.27
N TYR A 231 -14.09 -43.01 33.74
CA TYR A 231 -13.53 -43.21 35.09
C TYR A 231 -14.57 -42.92 36.19
N ALA A 232 -15.33 -41.83 36.06
CA ALA A 232 -16.40 -41.50 37.01
C ALA A 232 -17.49 -42.58 37.08
N GLN A 233 -17.85 -43.18 35.94
CA GLN A 233 -18.79 -44.30 35.87
C GLN A 233 -18.26 -45.54 36.61
N VAL A 234 -17.01 -45.94 36.37
CA VAL A 234 -16.38 -47.09 37.04
C VAL A 234 -16.29 -46.89 38.55
N ILE A 235 -15.98 -45.69 39.03
CA ILE A 235 -15.97 -45.36 40.46
C ILE A 235 -17.38 -45.50 41.05
N THR A 236 -18.39 -44.96 40.38
CA THR A 236 -19.80 -45.04 40.82
C THR A 236 -20.27 -46.50 40.88
N GLU A 237 -19.92 -47.33 39.88
CA GLU A 237 -20.26 -48.75 39.86
C GLU A 237 -19.56 -49.54 40.99
N ARG A 238 -18.29 -49.24 41.26
CA ARG A 238 -17.55 -49.86 42.36
C ARG A 238 -18.11 -49.46 43.73
N GLN A 239 -18.52 -48.20 43.90
CA GLN A 239 -19.19 -47.73 45.11
C GLN A 239 -20.55 -48.40 45.32
N LYS A 240 -21.34 -48.58 44.25
CA LYS A 240 -22.62 -49.31 44.31
C LYS A 240 -22.48 -50.81 44.61
N LYS A 241 -21.37 -51.43 44.23
CA LYS A 241 -21.07 -52.85 44.54
C LYS A 241 -20.48 -53.06 45.93
N ALA A 242 -19.98 -51.99 46.56
CA ALA A 242 -19.37 -52.02 47.89
C ALA A 242 -20.36 -51.60 49.01
N ALA A 243 -21.58 -51.21 48.65
CA ALA A 243 -22.71 -50.93 49.55
C ALA A 243 -23.70 -52.09 49.49
#